data_AF-A0A6B0U2N5-F1
#
_entry.id   AF-A0A6B0U2N5-F1
#
_cell.length_a   1.000
_cell.length_b   1.000
_cell.length_c   1.000
_cell.angle_alpha   90.00
_cell.angle_beta   90.00
_cell.angle_gamma   90.00
#
_symmetry.space_group_name_H-M   'P 1'
#
loop_
_entity.id
_entity.type
_entity.pdbx_description
1 polymer ?
#
loop_
_entity_poly.entity_id
_entity_poly.type
_entity_poly.pdbx_seq_one_letter_code
_entity_poly.pdbx_strand_id
1 'polypeptide(L)'
;MHSYTVAKKIEVVQWHRENVKNVHQTSQRFELDPIREWDKNFDNSLQRNYGKTKLRRKLSNNVPVFSESVDDALFECLERKRSAGRAVSNRLLS
;
A
#
# COMPACT_ATOMS: atom_id res chain seq x y z
N MET A 1 -6.91 -18.16 1.34
CA MET A 1 -7.20 -16.80 0.83
C MET A 1 -5.87 -16.11 0.59
N HIS A 2 -5.47 -15.85 -0.65
CA HIS A 2 -4.18 -15.20 -0.95
C HIS A 2 -4.29 -13.69 -0.72
N SER A 3 -3.46 -13.16 0.17
CA SER A 3 -3.41 -11.73 0.52
C SER A 3 -2.48 -10.99 -0.43
N TYR A 4 -3.03 -10.26 -1.41
CA TYR A 4 -2.22 -9.46 -2.34
C TYR A 4 -1.81 -8.12 -1.74
N THR A 5 -0.55 -7.73 -1.95
CA THR A 5 -0.06 -6.42 -1.54
C THR A 5 -0.76 -5.30 -2.32
N VAL A 6 -0.91 -4.12 -1.71
CA VAL A 6 -1.50 -2.94 -2.38
C VAL A 6 -0.73 -2.61 -3.67
N ALA A 7 0.59 -2.79 -3.67
CA ALA A 7 1.42 -2.60 -4.86
C ALA A 7 1.05 -3.57 -5.99
N LYS A 8 0.88 -4.86 -5.69
CA LYS A 8 0.47 -5.86 -6.69
C LYS A 8 -0.92 -5.57 -7.24
N LYS A 9 -1.86 -5.15 -6.37
CA LYS A 9 -3.21 -4.75 -6.80
C LYS A 9 -3.16 -3.57 -7.78
N ILE A 10 -2.32 -2.57 -7.51
CA ILE A 10 -2.14 -1.41 -8.41
C ILE A 10 -1.56 -1.84 -9.75
N GLU A 11 -0.50 -2.67 -9.75
CA GLU A 11 0.12 -3.19 -10.97
C GLU A 11 -0.89 -3.89 -11.89
N VAL A 12 -1.70 -4.80 -11.31
CA VAL A 12 -2.70 -5.56 -12.05
C VAL A 12 -3.79 -4.66 -12.63
N VAL A 13 -4.29 -3.70 -11.85
CA VAL A 13 -5.34 -2.78 -12.33
C VAL A 13 -4.80 -1.82 -13.38
N GLN A 14 -3.54 -1.37 -13.24
CA GLN A 14 -2.92 -0.50 -14.23
C GLN A 14 -2.79 -1.22 -15.58
N TRP A 15 -2.30 -2.46 -15.58
CA TRP A 15 -2.28 -3.31 -16.76
C TRP A 15 -3.69 -3.55 -17.32
N HIS A 16 -4.67 -3.82 -16.47
CA HIS A 16 -6.07 -4.00 -16.87
C HIS A 16 -6.63 -2.78 -17.62
N ARG A 17 -6.35 -1.57 -17.14
CA ARG A 17 -6.78 -0.31 -17.76
C ARG A 17 -6.07 -0.07 -19.09
N GLU A 18 -4.78 -0.38 -19.19
CA GLU A 18 -3.99 -0.29 -20.42
C GLU A 18 -4.49 -1.28 -21.49
N ASN A 19 -5.01 -2.43 -21.10
CA ASN A 19 -5.50 -3.49 -21.98
C ASN A 19 -7.03 -3.48 -22.15
N VAL A 20 -7.61 -2.29 -22.32
CA VAL A 20 -9.04 -2.07 -22.66
C VAL A 20 -10.01 -2.70 -21.65
N LYS A 21 -9.57 -2.92 -20.41
CA LYS A 21 -10.36 -3.53 -19.33
C LYS A 21 -10.89 -4.93 -19.68
N ASN A 22 -10.14 -5.72 -20.46
CA ASN A 22 -10.50 -7.11 -20.72
C ASN A 22 -10.25 -7.98 -19.47
N VAL A 23 -11.33 -8.27 -18.74
CA VAL A 23 -11.27 -9.06 -17.50
C VAL A 23 -10.72 -10.45 -17.77
N HIS A 24 -11.16 -11.12 -18.84
CA HIS A 24 -10.75 -12.50 -19.12
C HIS A 24 -9.24 -12.59 -19.40
N GLN A 25 -8.71 -11.69 -20.23
CA GLN A 25 -7.27 -11.61 -20.49
C GLN A 25 -6.46 -11.26 -19.23
N THR A 26 -6.96 -10.34 -18.42
CA THR A 26 -6.29 -9.95 -17.17
C THR A 26 -6.28 -11.10 -16.17
N SER A 27 -7.41 -11.80 -16.01
CA SER A 27 -7.53 -12.97 -15.14
C SER A 27 -6.66 -14.11 -15.62
N GLN A 28 -6.56 -14.37 -16.93
CA GLN A 28 -5.67 -15.39 -17.47
C GLN A 28 -4.19 -15.03 -17.31
N ARG A 29 -3.84 -13.75 -17.45
CA ARG A 29 -2.46 -13.26 -17.33
C ARG A 29 -1.92 -13.34 -15.90
N PHE A 30 -2.75 -13.00 -14.93
CA PHE A 30 -2.34 -12.91 -13.53
C PHE A 30 -2.84 -14.06 -12.66
N GLU A 31 -3.73 -14.90 -13.20
CA GLU A 31 -4.43 -15.98 -12.47
C GLU A 31 -5.25 -15.41 -11.28
N LEU A 32 -5.98 -14.31 -11.53
CA LEU A 32 -6.71 -13.54 -10.51
C LEU A 32 -8.14 -13.19 -10.93
N ASP A 33 -9.10 -13.37 -10.03
CA ASP A 33 -10.52 -13.00 -10.24
C ASP A 33 -10.96 -11.62 -9.68
N PRO A 34 -10.38 -11.04 -8.60
CA PRO A 34 -10.95 -9.84 -7.97
C PRO A 34 -10.62 -8.52 -8.68
N ILE A 35 -10.27 -8.53 -9.97
CA ILE A 35 -9.83 -7.34 -10.73
C ILE A 35 -10.90 -6.24 -10.74
N ARG A 36 -12.18 -6.60 -10.85
CA ARG A 36 -13.30 -5.63 -10.83
C ARG A 36 -13.40 -4.89 -9.49
N GLU A 37 -13.16 -5.61 -8.39
CA GLU A 37 -13.19 -5.03 -7.04
C GLU A 37 -11.99 -4.10 -6.83
N TRP A 38 -10.83 -4.48 -7.35
CA TRP A 38 -9.61 -3.69 -7.24
C TRP A 38 -9.67 -2.44 -8.13
N ASP A 39 -10.27 -2.52 -9.32
CA ASP A 39 -10.46 -1.36 -10.20
C ASP A 39 -11.37 -0.31 -9.57
N LYS A 40 -12.44 -0.73 -8.89
CA LYS A 40 -13.32 0.17 -8.11
C LYS A 40 -12.58 0.90 -6.98
N ASN A 41 -11.59 0.25 -6.38
CA ASN A 41 -10.79 0.79 -5.26
C ASN A 41 -9.41 1.30 -5.69
N PHE A 42 -9.19 1.50 -7.00
CA PHE A 42 -7.86 1.80 -7.53
C PHE A 42 -7.31 3.11 -7.00
N ASP A 43 -8.10 4.19 -7.05
CA ASP A 43 -7.63 5.52 -6.63
C ASP A 43 -7.31 5.55 -5.14
N ASN A 44 -8.14 4.90 -4.32
CA ASN A 44 -7.89 4.70 -2.89
C ASN A 44 -6.60 3.90 -2.67
N SER A 45 -6.37 2.85 -3.46
CA SER A 45 -5.15 2.04 -3.38
C SER A 45 -3.92 2.84 -3.79
N LEU A 46 -4.04 3.64 -4.84
CA LEU A 46 -2.98 4.51 -5.38
C LEU A 46 -2.59 5.58 -4.34
N GLN A 47 -3.57 6.29 -3.76
CA GLN A 47 -3.35 7.25 -2.68
C GLN A 47 -2.66 6.59 -1.47
N ARG A 48 -3.10 5.39 -1.08
CA ARG A 48 -2.48 4.63 0.02
C ARG A 48 -1.06 4.17 -0.29
N ASN A 49 -0.70 4.03 -1.56
CA ASN A 49 0.62 3.59 -2.01
C ASN A 49 1.54 4.76 -2.43
N TYR A 50 1.14 6.01 -2.17
CA TYR A 50 1.91 7.19 -2.53
C TYR A 50 2.41 7.98 -1.30
N GLY A 51 3.52 8.72 -1.48
CA GLY A 51 4.04 9.70 -0.53
C GLY A 51 4.22 9.21 0.92
N LYS A 52 3.78 10.06 1.87
CA LYS A 52 3.86 9.82 3.32
C LYS A 52 3.08 8.58 3.76
N THR A 53 1.97 8.25 3.09
CA THR A 53 1.12 7.09 3.42
C THR A 53 1.81 5.76 3.14
N LYS A 54 2.58 5.68 2.03
CA LYS A 54 3.43 4.52 1.73
C LYS A 54 4.54 4.34 2.77
N LEU A 55 5.17 5.44 3.17
CA LEU A 55 6.22 5.45 4.19
C LEU A 55 5.68 5.02 5.55
N ARG A 56 4.52 5.56 5.96
CA ARG A 56 3.79 5.14 7.18
C ARG A 56 3.50 3.63 7.18
N ARG A 57 2.94 3.08 6.10
CA ARG A 57 2.70 1.63 5.97
C ARG A 57 3.96 0.77 6.07
N LYS A 58 5.07 1.22 5.47
CA LYS A 58 6.36 0.54 5.61
C LYS A 58 6.89 0.63 7.04
N LEU A 59 6.62 1.74 7.72
CA LEU A 59 7.02 1.95 9.11
C LEU A 59 6.28 1.02 10.06
N SER A 60 4.97 0.88 9.86
CA SER A 60 4.09 0.04 10.66
C SER A 60 4.06 -1.43 10.22
N ASN A 61 4.91 -1.87 9.28
CA ASN A 61 4.88 -3.23 8.73
C ASN A 61 3.49 -3.68 8.19
N ASN A 62 2.66 -2.75 7.71
CA ASN A 62 1.26 -2.98 7.34
C ASN A 62 0.34 -3.40 8.50
N VAL A 63 0.75 -3.21 9.75
CA VAL A 63 -0.10 -3.39 10.93
C VAL A 63 -1.24 -2.36 10.91
N PRO A 64 -2.48 -2.74 11.29
CA PRO A 64 -3.58 -1.80 11.43
C PRO A 64 -3.21 -0.68 12.41
N VAL A 65 -3.50 0.56 12.01
CA VAL A 65 -3.28 1.74 12.85
C VAL A 65 -4.18 1.65 14.08
N PHE A 66 -3.59 1.66 15.28
CA PHE A 66 -4.34 1.63 16.53
C PHE A 66 -5.11 2.95 16.75
N SER A 67 -4.46 4.07 16.45
CA SER A 67 -5.06 5.41 16.45
C SER A 67 -4.31 6.29 15.47
N GLU A 68 -5.04 7.01 14.61
CA GLU A 68 -4.45 7.89 13.60
C GLU A 68 -3.60 9.00 14.23
N SER A 69 -4.04 9.57 15.35
CA SER A 69 -3.28 10.63 16.04
C SER A 69 -1.95 10.13 16.62
N VAL A 70 -1.93 8.90 17.11
CA VAL A 70 -0.73 8.27 17.69
C VAL A 70 0.25 7.90 16.58
N ASP A 71 -0.25 7.30 15.50
CA ASP A 71 0.57 6.95 14.32
C ASP A 71 1.19 8.20 13.69
N ASP A 72 0.43 9.30 13.61
CA ASP A 72 0.89 10.56 13.05
C ASP A 72 2.02 11.17 13.89
N ALA A 73 1.84 11.26 15.21
CA ALA A 73 2.87 11.74 16.12
C ALA A 73 4.13 10.86 16.10
N LEU A 74 3.94 9.54 16.03
CA LEU A 74 5.03 8.57 15.97
C LEU A 74 5.80 8.71 14.65
N PHE A 75 5.09 8.80 13.52
CA PHE A 75 5.69 9.01 12.20
C PHE A 75 6.53 10.29 12.17
N GLU A 76 5.99 11.41 12.66
CA GLU A 76 6.75 12.67 12.73
C GLU A 76 7.99 12.58 13.61
N CYS A 77 7.88 11.93 14.78
CA CYS A 77 9.00 11.74 15.68
C CYS A 77 10.13 10.93 15.01
N LEU A 78 9.77 9.85 14.30
CA LEU A 78 10.72 8.98 13.61
C LEU A 78 11.34 9.66 12.39
N GLU A 79 10.57 10.42 11.60
CA GLU A 79 11.10 11.23 10.50
C GLU A 79 12.07 12.31 11.01
N ARG A 80 11.77 13.01 12.11
CA ARG A 80 12.70 13.99 12.71
C ARG A 80 14.02 13.34 13.11
N LYS A 81 13.99 12.16 13.73
CA LYS A 81 15.22 11.42 14.10
C LYS A 81 16.02 11.01 12.87
N ARG A 82 15.34 10.57 11.81
CA ARG A 82 15.96 10.19 10.54
C ARG A 82 16.63 11.39 9.85
N SER A 83 15.95 12.53 9.79
CA SER A 83 16.50 13.78 9.24
C SER A 83 17.69 14.30 10.05
N ALA A 84 17.75 13.98 11.35
CA ALA A 84 18.91 14.25 12.21
C ALA A 84 20.05 13.21 12.05
N GLY A 85 19.98 12.32 11.05
CA GLY A 85 21.00 11.30 10.76
C GLY A 85 21.03 10.13 11.74
N ARG A 86 20.04 10.00 12.64
CA ARG A 86 20.00 8.89 13.60
C ARG A 86 19.38 7.66 12.95
N ALA A 87 19.94 6.49 13.23
CA ALA A 87 19.33 5.22 12.84
C ALA A 87 17.98 5.06 13.55
N VAL A 88 16.94 4.75 12.79
CA VAL A 88 15.58 4.54 13.30
C VAL A 88 15.17 3.10 12.96
N SER A 89 14.69 2.36 13.97
CA SER A 89 14.20 0.99 13.82
C SER A 89 12.77 0.88 14.30
N ASN A 90 11.95 0.14 13.55
CA ASN A 90 10.54 -0.09 13.86
C ASN A 90 10.32 -1.39 14.64
N ARG A 91 11.38 -1.98 15.21
CA ARG A 91 11.32 -3.27 15.91
C ARG A 91 10.38 -3.26 17.13
N LEU A 92 10.08 -2.08 17.69
CA LEU A 92 9.16 -1.92 18.82
C LEU A 92 7.70 -1.74 18.39
N LEU A 93 7.43 -1.65 17.07
CA LEU A 93 6.10 -1.43 16.49
C LEU A 93 5.52 -2.70 15.84
N SER A 94 6.21 -3.83 15.97
CA SER A 94 5.84 -5.15 15.44
C SER A 94 5.30 -6.06 16.52
#